data_AF-V8NFB0-F1
#
_entry.id   AF-V8NFB0-F1
#
_cell.length_a   1.000
_cell.length_b   1.000
_cell.length_c   1.000
_cell.angle_alpha   90.00
_cell.angle_beta   90.00
_cell.angle_gamma   90.00
#
_symmetry.space_group_name_H-M   'P 1'
#
loop_
_entity.id
_entity.type
_entity.pdbx_description
1 polymer ?
#
loop_
_entity_poly.entity_id
_entity_poly.type
_entity_poly.pdbx_seq_one_letter_code
_entity_poly.pdbx_strand_id
1 'polypeptide(L)'
;MAEEPDPEAATATLQSTEESCAAQRTSDQYRVSQELPARFNHPGWFRGYRVKERNPLFRTTNMDYGAKAPTVHEMPTSFHVSPHAFSDRLIRFGMYRNYGINTAMEKSYVTGPDNFITFLDTLNFHPSYRIKGPSLSE
;
A
#
# COMPACT_ATOMS: atom_id res chain seq x y z
N MET A 1 10.46 -57.78 33.25
CA MET A 1 9.54 -56.65 33.48
C MET A 1 10.21 -55.43 32.88
N ALA A 2 9.83 -55.09 31.64
CA ALA A 2 10.22 -53.82 31.06
C ALA A 2 9.13 -52.82 31.49
N GLU A 3 9.52 -51.83 32.28
CA GLU A 3 8.66 -50.72 32.67
C GLU A 3 8.34 -49.91 31.40
N GLU A 4 7.05 -49.86 31.05
CA GLU A 4 6.54 -48.96 30.01
C GLU A 4 6.72 -47.52 30.52
N PRO A 5 7.32 -46.61 29.73
CA PRO A 5 7.49 -45.23 30.17
C PRO A 5 6.15 -44.49 30.16
N ASP A 6 5.82 -43.85 31.29
CA ASP A 6 4.59 -43.11 31.51
C ASP A 6 4.34 -42.03 30.43
N PRO A 7 3.16 -41.99 29.78
CA PRO A 7 2.89 -41.07 28.67
C PRO A 7 2.78 -39.59 29.08
N GLU A 8 2.69 -39.30 30.39
CA GLU A 8 2.57 -37.93 30.92
C GLU A 8 3.92 -37.19 30.97
N ALA A 9 5.05 -37.90 31.05
CA ALA A 9 6.37 -37.27 31.04
C ALA A 9 6.75 -36.74 29.65
N ALA A 10 6.32 -37.42 28.58
CA ALA A 10 6.60 -37.02 27.20
C ALA A 10 5.81 -35.76 26.79
N THR A 11 4.56 -35.62 27.25
CA THR A 11 3.74 -34.43 26.97
C THR A 11 4.26 -33.20 27.71
N ALA A 12 4.80 -33.34 28.92
CA ALA A 12 5.43 -32.25 29.68
C ALA A 12 6.74 -31.73 29.04
N THR A 13 7.53 -32.58 28.39
CA THR A 13 8.76 -32.16 27.67
C THR A 13 8.49 -31.37 26.38
N LEU A 14 7.36 -31.63 25.71
CA LEU A 14 6.93 -30.86 24.54
C LEU A 14 6.31 -29.51 24.94
N GLN A 15 5.61 -29.46 26.07
CA GLN A 15 5.05 -28.20 26.58
C GLN A 15 6.16 -27.23 27.06
N SER A 16 7.21 -27.74 27.71
CA SER A 16 8.32 -26.92 28.20
C SER A 16 9.25 -26.39 27.10
N THR A 17 9.39 -27.08 25.96
CA THR A 17 10.06 -26.53 24.78
C THR A 17 9.20 -25.49 24.05
N GLU A 18 7.88 -25.71 23.99
CA GLU A 18 6.93 -24.77 23.39
C GLU A 18 6.73 -23.47 24.19
N GLU A 19 6.87 -23.51 25.51
CA GLU A 19 6.82 -22.33 26.39
C GLU A 19 8.13 -21.51 26.38
N SER A 20 9.28 -22.13 26.06
CA SER A 20 10.53 -21.38 25.83
C SER A 20 10.48 -20.47 24.60
N CYS A 21 9.49 -20.68 23.72
CA CYS A 21 9.14 -19.81 22.60
C CYS A 21 8.19 -18.67 23.03
N ALA A 22 8.19 -18.30 24.32
CA ALA A 22 7.67 -17.04 24.79
C ALA A 22 8.52 -15.88 24.20
N ALA A 23 8.13 -15.49 22.98
CA ALA A 23 8.41 -14.20 22.34
C ALA A 23 9.86 -13.88 21.97
N GLN A 24 10.61 -14.83 21.40
CA GLN A 24 11.85 -14.47 20.69
C GLN A 24 11.55 -13.46 19.59
N ARG A 25 12.29 -12.36 19.57
CA ARG A 25 12.14 -11.33 18.55
C ARG A 25 13.01 -11.67 17.36
N THR A 26 12.57 -11.30 16.17
CA THR A 26 13.40 -11.51 14.98
C THR A 26 14.67 -10.68 15.01
N SER A 27 14.62 -9.51 15.65
CA SER A 27 15.77 -8.65 15.90
C SER A 27 16.86 -9.29 16.79
N ASP A 28 16.49 -10.26 17.64
CA ASP A 28 17.45 -10.89 18.56
C ASP A 28 18.34 -11.90 17.82
N GLN A 29 17.79 -12.54 16.78
CA GLN A 29 18.48 -13.55 15.98
C GLN A 29 19.04 -13.02 14.66
N TYR A 30 18.38 -12.02 14.06
CA TYR A 30 18.70 -11.50 12.74
C TYR A 30 18.86 -9.98 12.76
N ARG A 31 19.64 -9.47 11.80
CA ARG A 31 19.71 -8.03 11.53
C ARG A 31 18.45 -7.61 10.78
N VAL A 32 17.67 -6.76 11.41
CA VAL A 32 16.35 -6.31 10.93
C VAL A 32 16.39 -4.81 10.62
N SER A 33 15.63 -4.36 9.62
CA SER A 33 15.50 -2.93 9.32
C SER A 33 14.72 -2.19 10.41
N GLN A 34 15.08 -0.94 10.69
CA GLN A 34 14.39 -0.12 11.70
C GLN A 34 12.92 0.16 11.35
N GLU A 35 12.60 0.15 10.05
CA GLU A 35 11.25 0.38 9.51
C GLU A 35 10.38 -0.88 9.48
N LEU A 36 10.88 -2.04 9.94
CA LEU A 36 10.10 -3.28 9.93
C LEU A 36 8.88 -3.14 10.85
N PRO A 37 7.65 -3.40 10.35
CA PRO A 37 6.48 -3.43 11.21
C PRO A 37 6.65 -4.36 12.41
N ALA A 38 6.26 -3.89 13.60
CA ALA A 38 6.44 -4.64 14.85
C ALA A 38 5.81 -6.05 14.82
N ARG A 39 4.77 -6.25 14.01
CA ARG A 39 4.14 -7.56 13.78
C ARG A 39 5.10 -8.61 13.22
N PHE A 40 6.02 -8.22 12.35
CA PHE A 40 7.03 -9.14 11.82
C PHE A 40 8.21 -9.32 12.78
N ASN A 41 8.44 -8.38 13.70
CA ASN A 41 9.44 -8.56 14.75
C ASN A 41 8.99 -9.53 15.86
N HIS A 42 7.67 -9.66 16.06
CA HIS A 42 7.09 -10.50 17.10
C HIS A 42 6.24 -11.63 16.49
N PRO A 43 6.83 -12.82 16.19
CA PRO A 43 6.09 -13.92 15.57
C PRO A 43 4.91 -14.41 16.42
N GLY A 44 4.97 -14.27 17.76
CA GLY A 44 3.88 -14.60 18.67
C GLY A 44 2.61 -13.74 18.51
N TRP A 45 2.64 -12.64 17.75
CA TRP A 45 1.44 -11.86 17.44
C TRP A 45 0.57 -12.51 16.37
N PHE A 46 1.10 -13.45 15.59
CA PHE A 46 0.34 -14.23 14.63
C PHE A 46 -0.47 -15.31 15.35
N ARG A 47 -1.79 -15.17 15.36
CA ARG A 47 -2.74 -16.06 16.03
C ARG A 47 -3.52 -16.89 15.00
N GLY A 48 -4.13 -17.99 15.45
CA GLY A 48 -4.98 -18.85 14.62
C GLY A 48 -4.26 -20.02 13.95
N TYR A 49 -2.93 -20.10 14.12
CA TYR A 49 -2.14 -21.28 13.86
C TYR A 49 -2.21 -22.23 15.06
N ARG A 50 -2.03 -23.54 14.85
CA ARG A 50 -2.43 -24.63 15.76
C ARG A 50 -3.94 -24.72 15.90
N VAL A 51 -4.54 -25.43 14.93
CA VAL A 51 -5.94 -25.84 15.02
C VAL A 51 -6.11 -26.67 16.28
N LYS A 52 -7.19 -26.39 17.03
CA LYS A 52 -7.69 -27.18 18.16
C LYS A 52 -7.48 -28.67 17.92
N GLU A 53 -7.04 -29.37 18.97
CA GLU A 53 -6.80 -30.81 18.95
C GLU A 53 -7.98 -31.54 18.29
N ARG A 54 -7.72 -32.08 17.11
CA ARG A 54 -8.70 -32.80 16.28
C ARG A 54 -8.44 -34.29 16.41
N ASN A 55 -9.50 -35.08 16.27
CA ASN A 55 -9.39 -36.52 16.32
C ASN A 55 -8.39 -37.01 15.25
N PRO A 56 -7.32 -37.74 15.64
CA PRO A 56 -6.30 -38.21 14.71
C PRO A 56 -6.84 -39.12 13.60
N LEU A 57 -7.99 -39.79 13.80
CA LEU A 57 -8.66 -40.62 12.80
C LEU A 57 -9.26 -39.82 11.65
N PHE A 58 -9.53 -38.51 11.85
CA PHE A 58 -10.16 -37.65 10.85
C PHE A 58 -9.22 -36.51 10.44
N ARG A 59 -8.06 -36.87 9.86
CA ARG A 59 -7.08 -35.93 9.30
C ARG A 59 -7.13 -35.94 7.77
N THR A 60 -7.14 -34.77 7.15
CA THR A 60 -6.95 -34.62 5.70
C THR A 60 -5.64 -33.89 5.42
N THR A 61 -5.08 -34.07 4.22
CA THR A 61 -3.83 -33.41 3.77
C THR A 61 -3.94 -31.89 3.76
N ASN A 62 -5.13 -31.34 3.46
CA ASN A 62 -5.37 -29.91 3.49
C ASN A 62 -5.23 -29.31 4.90
N MET A 63 -5.29 -30.12 5.96
CA MET A 63 -5.10 -29.65 7.33
C MET A 63 -3.65 -29.30 7.65
N ASP A 64 -2.69 -29.77 6.85
CA ASP A 64 -1.28 -29.44 7.06
C ASP A 64 -1.00 -27.96 6.74
N TYR A 65 -1.76 -27.38 5.81
CA TYR A 65 -1.71 -25.95 5.51
C TYR A 65 -2.25 -25.12 6.69
N GLY A 66 -1.45 -24.18 7.17
CA GLY A 66 -1.83 -23.30 8.28
C GLY A 66 -1.83 -23.96 9.68
N ALA A 67 -1.41 -25.23 9.80
CA ALA A 67 -1.34 -25.91 11.09
C ALA A 67 -0.23 -25.35 11.99
N LYS A 68 0.91 -24.98 11.42
CA LYS A 68 2.11 -24.55 12.16
C LYS A 68 2.14 -23.02 12.30
N ALA A 69 2.47 -22.55 13.50
CA ALA A 69 2.66 -21.14 13.77
C ALA A 69 3.99 -20.66 13.16
N PRO A 70 4.05 -19.41 12.69
CA PRO A 70 5.25 -18.90 12.08
C PRO A 70 6.34 -18.65 13.12
N THR A 71 7.59 -18.86 12.71
CA THR A 71 8.78 -18.76 13.57
C THR A 71 9.67 -17.56 13.20
N VAL A 72 10.66 -17.25 14.05
CA VAL A 72 11.62 -16.16 13.80
C VAL A 72 12.36 -16.31 12.47
N HIS A 73 12.61 -17.55 12.04
CA HIS A 73 13.34 -17.86 10.81
C HIS A 73 12.50 -17.71 9.53
N GLU A 74 11.18 -17.67 9.66
CA GLU A 74 10.25 -17.48 8.54
C GLU A 74 9.84 -16.01 8.37
N MET A 75 10.06 -15.17 9.39
CA MET A 75 9.73 -13.76 9.36
C MET A 75 10.68 -12.95 8.46
N PRO A 76 10.16 -11.96 7.72
CA PRO A 76 11.00 -11.10 6.89
C PRO A 76 11.87 -10.15 7.74
N THR A 77 13.09 -9.88 7.28
CA THR A 77 14.01 -8.92 7.90
C THR A 77 13.80 -7.48 7.44
N SER A 78 13.14 -7.28 6.29
CA SER A 78 12.78 -5.98 5.72
C SER A 78 11.43 -6.07 5.01
N PHE A 79 10.60 -5.03 5.12
CA PHE A 79 9.29 -4.96 4.48
C PHE A 79 9.07 -3.58 3.88
N HIS A 80 9.05 -3.50 2.55
CA HIS A 80 8.90 -2.24 1.81
C HIS A 80 7.53 -2.20 1.15
N VAL A 81 6.60 -1.45 1.75
CA VAL A 81 5.25 -1.24 1.20
C VAL A 81 5.23 0.03 0.40
N SER A 82 4.49 0.02 -0.72
CA SER A 82 4.13 1.26 -1.42
C SER A 82 2.99 1.96 -0.66
N PRO A 83 3.21 3.16 -0.07
CA PRO A 83 2.15 3.86 0.65
C PRO A 83 1.11 4.40 -0.33
N HIS A 84 -0.14 3.95 -0.20
CA HIS A 84 -1.25 4.40 -1.05
C HIS A 84 -2.05 5.58 -0.45
N ALA A 85 -1.63 6.13 0.69
CA ALA A 85 -2.37 7.17 1.42
C ALA A 85 -2.73 8.41 0.57
N PHE A 86 -1.84 8.83 -0.34
CA PHE A 86 -2.12 9.92 -1.28
C PHE A 86 -3.19 9.53 -2.31
N SER A 87 -3.01 8.38 -2.96
CA SER A 87 -3.90 7.89 -4.00
C SER A 87 -5.28 7.54 -3.44
N ASP A 88 -5.37 6.92 -2.27
CA ASP A 88 -6.63 6.57 -1.60
C ASP A 88 -7.50 7.79 -1.34
N ARG A 89 -6.87 8.92 -0.98
CA ARG A 89 -7.57 10.20 -0.81
C ARG A 89 -8.17 10.68 -2.13
N LEU A 90 -7.43 10.57 -3.24
CA LEU A 90 -7.88 11.03 -4.55
C LEU A 90 -8.93 10.10 -5.18
N ILE A 91 -8.76 8.79 -5.06
CA ILE A 91 -9.67 7.77 -5.60
C ILE A 91 -11.10 7.97 -5.09
N ARG A 92 -11.26 8.43 -3.84
CA ARG A 92 -12.58 8.72 -3.25
C ARG A 92 -13.39 9.76 -4.03
N PHE A 93 -12.73 10.71 -4.70
CA PHE A 93 -13.39 11.78 -5.46
C PHE A 93 -13.71 11.40 -6.90
N GLY A 94 -13.27 10.22 -7.37
CA GLY A 94 -13.58 9.70 -8.70
C GLY A 94 -12.82 10.39 -9.83
N MET A 95 -13.35 10.26 -11.06
CA MET A 95 -12.72 10.82 -12.26
C MET A 95 -12.90 12.34 -12.32
N TYR A 96 -11.80 13.05 -12.54
CA TYR A 96 -11.83 14.50 -12.75
C TYR A 96 -12.71 14.88 -13.95
N ARG A 97 -13.50 15.94 -13.79
CA ARG A 97 -14.27 16.58 -14.86
C ARG A 97 -14.00 18.08 -14.86
N ASN A 98 -13.77 18.63 -16.04
CA ASN A 98 -13.61 20.07 -16.22
C ASN A 98 -14.98 20.72 -16.41
N TYR A 99 -15.33 21.65 -15.52
CA TYR A 99 -16.55 22.48 -15.59
C TYR A 99 -16.23 23.98 -15.76
N GLY A 100 -14.97 24.34 -16.04
CA GLY A 100 -14.54 25.71 -16.23
C GLY A 100 -14.97 26.28 -17.59
N ILE A 101 -15.27 27.57 -17.62
CA ILE A 101 -15.53 28.34 -18.86
C ILE A 101 -14.20 28.95 -19.33
N ASN A 102 -13.97 28.96 -20.64
CA ASN A 102 -12.83 29.65 -21.24
C ASN A 102 -12.99 31.17 -21.07
N THR A 103 -12.19 31.77 -20.19
CA THR A 103 -12.19 33.21 -19.88
C THR A 103 -10.90 33.91 -20.28
N ALA A 104 -9.99 33.19 -20.95
CA ALA A 104 -8.77 33.78 -21.47
C ALA A 104 -9.14 34.87 -22.48
N MET A 105 -8.77 36.12 -22.19
CA MET A 105 -8.79 37.18 -23.20
C MET A 105 -7.69 36.91 -24.22
N GLU A 106 -8.00 37.12 -25.49
CA GLU A 106 -7.02 37.03 -26.57
C GLU A 106 -5.86 38.01 -26.28
N LYS A 107 -4.63 37.49 -26.37
CA LYS A 107 -3.42 38.29 -26.20
C LYS A 107 -2.77 38.44 -27.57
N SER A 108 -2.54 39.68 -27.98
CA SER A 108 -1.76 39.97 -29.18
C SER A 108 -0.26 39.79 -28.90
N TYR A 109 0.46 39.25 -29.88
CA TYR A 109 1.93 39.10 -29.82
C TYR A 109 2.67 40.44 -29.89
N VAL A 110 2.04 41.46 -30.46
CA VAL A 110 2.64 42.78 -30.64
C VAL A 110 2.29 43.64 -29.42
N THR A 111 3.30 44.01 -28.63
CA THR A 111 3.10 44.95 -27.52
C THR A 111 3.08 46.37 -28.07
N GLY A 112 1.95 47.06 -27.93
CA GLY A 112 1.77 48.45 -28.35
C GLY A 112 0.49 49.02 -27.74
N PRO A 113 0.38 50.35 -27.58
CA PRO A 113 -0.75 50.99 -26.92
C PRO A 113 -2.13 50.68 -27.56
N ASP A 114 -2.15 50.12 -28.78
CA ASP A 114 -3.38 49.89 -29.58
C ASP A 114 -3.59 48.43 -30.03
N ASN A 115 -2.92 47.45 -29.42
CA ASN A 115 -3.02 46.04 -29.82
C ASN A 115 -3.99 45.20 -28.95
N PHE A 116 -4.90 45.82 -28.19
CA PHE A 116 -5.94 45.08 -27.49
C PHE A 116 -6.99 44.62 -28.49
N ILE A 117 -7.14 43.29 -28.64
CA ILE A 117 -8.15 42.72 -29.52
C ILE A 117 -9.48 42.84 -28.80
N THR A 118 -10.14 43.98 -28.99
CA THR A 118 -11.49 44.22 -28.48
C THR A 118 -12.46 43.26 -29.16
N PHE A 119 -13.50 42.84 -28.44
CA PHE A 119 -14.63 42.10 -28.99
C PHE A 119 -15.26 42.92 -30.13
N LEU A 120 -14.85 42.64 -31.37
CA LEU A 120 -15.43 43.10 -32.64
C LEU A 120 -15.94 44.55 -32.61
N ASP A 121 -15.03 45.53 -32.56
CA ASP A 121 -15.36 46.87 -33.00
C ASP A 121 -15.25 46.92 -34.54
N THR A 122 -16.39 46.87 -35.22
CA THR A 122 -16.48 46.89 -36.69
C THR A 122 -16.01 48.20 -37.31
N LEU A 123 -15.76 49.23 -36.51
CA LEU A 123 -15.27 50.53 -36.94
C LEU A 123 -13.76 50.72 -36.66
N ASN A 124 -13.09 49.74 -36.04
CA ASN A 124 -11.64 49.78 -35.80
C ASN A 124 -10.86 49.12 -36.94
N PHE A 125 -10.32 49.96 -37.84
CA PHE A 125 -9.46 49.56 -38.95
C PHE A 125 -7.98 49.50 -38.55
N HIS A 126 -7.65 48.92 -37.39
CA HIS A 126 -6.26 48.83 -36.96
C HIS A 126 -5.47 47.93 -37.94
N PRO A 127 -4.26 48.31 -38.39
CA PRO A 127 -3.53 47.58 -39.44
C PRO A 127 -3.17 46.12 -39.10
N SER A 128 -3.22 45.73 -37.81
CA SER A 128 -3.09 44.34 -37.37
C SER A 128 -4.39 43.52 -37.48
N TYR A 129 -5.54 44.17 -37.73
CA TYR A 129 -6.85 43.52 -37.86
C TYR A 129 -7.01 42.90 -39.25
N ARG A 130 -6.98 41.57 -39.30
CA ARG A 130 -7.10 40.81 -40.55
C ARG A 130 -8.58 40.59 -40.89
N ILE A 131 -9.14 41.43 -41.76
CA ILE A 131 -10.56 41.36 -42.16
C ILE A 131 -10.95 40.03 -42.85
N LYS A 132 -9.97 39.31 -43.43
CA LYS A 132 -10.19 38.10 -44.25
C LYS A 132 -9.87 36.78 -43.53
N GLY A 133 -9.62 36.77 -42.22
CA GLY A 133 -9.32 35.54 -41.49
C GLY A 133 -9.10 35.76 -39.99
N PRO A 134 -8.90 34.71 -39.19
CA PRO A 134 -8.54 34.88 -37.78
C PRO A 134 -7.27 35.73 -37.67
N SER A 135 -7.24 36.62 -36.66
CA SER A 135 -6.01 37.28 -36.22
C SER A 135 -4.95 36.20 -36.02
N LEU A 136 -3.79 36.35 -36.65
CA LEU A 136 -2.70 35.38 -36.49
C LEU A 136 -2.15 35.53 -35.08
N SER A 137 -2.62 34.66 -34.18
CA SER A 137 -1.99 34.41 -32.88
C SER A 137 -1.45 32.98 -32.87
N GLU A 138 -0.20 32.85 -33.32
CA GLU A 138 0.86 31.92 -32.87
C GLU A 138 0.65 31.00 -31.67
#